data_AF-A0A972BRT2-F1
#
_entry.id   AF-A0A972BRT2-F1
#
_cell.length_a   1.000
_cell.length_b   1.000
_cell.length_c   1.000
_cell.angle_alpha   90.00
_cell.angle_beta   90.00
_cell.angle_gamma   90.00
#
_symmetry.space_group_name_H-M   'P 1'
#
loop_
_entity.id
_entity.type
_entity.pdbx_description
1 polymer ?
#
loop_
_entity_poly.entity_id
_entity_poly.type
_entity_poly.pdbx_seq_one_letter_code
_entity_poly.pdbx_strand_id
1 'polypeptide(L)'
;MNKWIRNTLIILVVALVSSGLGIYVARMDFFMEKPKEVDTSTIANEMKKIAELATYEYTYTDVVFVKADKKFNGITLPLTKTSFLAKYDGYIKAGVNLQDAEIEVNEELNEITIKVGKSVILENVVDTDSIEVLDEKSSLFNKLETQEKIEEINANKKKMEEKIIAGGFLDKADENTRLLLESTFKMAGFDKVNVVFK
;
A
#
# COMPACT_ATOMS: atom_id res chain seq x y z
N MET A 1 -30.93 -66.80 34.08
CA MET A 1 -29.68 -66.01 34.04
C MET A 1 -29.19 -65.81 35.46
N ASN A 2 -27.99 -66.29 35.80
CA ASN A 2 -27.48 -66.24 37.18
C ASN A 2 -27.33 -64.78 37.63
N LYS A 3 -27.74 -64.47 38.87
CA LYS A 3 -27.65 -63.10 39.45
C LYS A 3 -26.24 -62.49 39.28
N TRP A 4 -25.20 -63.32 39.36
CA TRP A 4 -23.81 -62.94 39.14
C TRP A 4 -23.53 -62.49 37.69
N ILE A 5 -23.98 -63.25 36.69
CA ILE A 5 -23.80 -62.93 35.26
C ILE A 5 -24.51 -61.63 34.89
N ARG A 6 -25.71 -61.40 35.44
CA ARG A 6 -26.47 -60.17 35.22
C ARG A 6 -25.76 -58.93 35.80
N ASN A 7 -25.19 -59.04 37.00
CA ASN A 7 -24.49 -57.92 37.63
C ASN A 7 -23.17 -57.60 36.91
N THR A 8 -22.43 -58.61 36.45
CA THR A 8 -21.21 -58.41 35.65
C THR A 8 -21.50 -57.70 34.32
N LEU A 9 -22.60 -58.05 33.64
CA LEU A 9 -23.03 -57.36 32.42
C LEU A 9 -23.38 -55.89 32.65
N ILE A 10 -24.07 -55.57 33.75
CA ILE A 10 -24.42 -54.18 34.08
C ILE A 10 -23.16 -53.33 34.32
N ILE A 11 -22.17 -53.86 35.03
CA ILE A 11 -20.91 -53.15 35.31
C ILE A 11 -20.14 -52.86 34.01
N LEU A 12 -20.11 -53.80 33.07
CA LEU A 12 -19.44 -53.61 31.78
C LEU A 12 -20.12 -52.54 30.92
N VAL A 13 -21.46 -52.47 30.94
CA VAL A 13 -22.21 -51.44 30.21
C VAL A 13 -21.95 -50.05 30.80
N VAL A 14 -21.93 -49.94 32.14
CA VAL A 14 -21.65 -48.65 32.82
C VAL A 14 -20.22 -48.17 32.52
N ALA A 15 -19.24 -49.09 32.51
CA ALA A 15 -17.85 -48.77 32.17
C ALA A 15 -17.68 -48.32 30.70
N LEU A 16 -18.44 -48.91 29.77
CA LEU A 16 -18.46 -48.49 28.37
C LEU A 16 -19.04 -47.08 28.20
N VAL A 17 -20.15 -46.79 28.88
CA VAL A 17 -20.79 -45.46 28.81
C VAL A 17 -19.91 -44.38 29.43
N SER A 18 -19.25 -44.65 30.56
CA SER A 18 -18.34 -43.68 31.18
C SER A 18 -17.10 -43.42 30.32
N SER A 19 -16.57 -44.45 29.65
CA SER A 19 -15.46 -44.30 28.71
C SER A 19 -15.85 -43.45 27.48
N GLY A 20 -17.05 -43.66 26.93
CA GLY A 20 -17.58 -42.86 25.83
C GLY A 20 -17.79 -41.39 26.20
N LEU A 21 -18.30 -41.13 27.41
CA LEU A 21 -18.48 -39.78 27.92
C LEU A 21 -17.13 -39.08 28.15
N GLY A 22 -16.13 -39.80 28.68
CA GLY A 22 -14.77 -39.28 28.83
C GLY A 22 -14.13 -38.92 27.49
N ILE A 23 -14.30 -39.75 26.46
CA ILE A 23 -13.82 -39.47 25.10
C ILE A 23 -14.56 -38.26 24.48
N TYR A 24 -15.86 -38.13 24.74
CA TYR A 24 -16.66 -37.01 24.25
C TYR A 24 -16.21 -35.67 24.88
N VAL A 25 -16.03 -35.63 26.20
CA VAL A 25 -15.54 -34.43 26.91
C VAL A 25 -14.11 -34.08 26.50
N ALA A 26 -13.21 -35.07 26.43
CA ALA A 26 -11.83 -34.86 26.00
C ALA A 26 -11.74 -34.38 24.54
N ARG A 27 -12.66 -34.83 23.66
CA ARG A 27 -12.77 -34.25 22.32
C ARG A 27 -13.27 -32.82 22.34
N MET A 28 -14.19 -32.47 23.23
CA MET A 28 -14.69 -31.10 23.35
C MET A 28 -13.58 -30.13 23.75
N ASP A 29 -12.71 -30.53 24.68
CA ASP A 29 -11.51 -29.76 25.06
C ASP A 29 -10.46 -29.70 23.94
N PHE A 30 -10.35 -30.73 23.10
CA PHE A 30 -9.42 -30.76 21.96
C PHE A 30 -9.91 -29.96 20.73
N PHE A 31 -11.24 -29.83 20.54
CA PHE A 31 -11.83 -29.01 19.48
C PHE A 31 -11.88 -27.52 19.83
N MET A 32 -11.64 -27.15 21.09
CA MET A 32 -11.35 -25.77 21.47
C MET A 32 -9.85 -25.51 21.26
N GLU A 33 -9.43 -25.34 20.00
CA GLU A 33 -8.17 -24.64 19.74
C GLU A 33 -8.26 -23.28 20.44
N LYS A 34 -7.37 -23.06 21.41
CA LYS A 34 -7.24 -21.73 22.04
C LYS A 34 -7.07 -20.71 20.90
N PRO A 35 -7.85 -19.62 20.88
CA PRO A 35 -7.61 -18.57 19.90
C PRO A 35 -6.13 -18.19 20.01
N LYS A 36 -5.43 -18.16 18.86
CA LYS A 36 -4.06 -17.65 18.83
C LYS A 36 -4.12 -16.25 19.41
N GLU A 37 -3.47 -16.02 20.55
CA GLU A 37 -3.17 -14.66 21.03
C GLU A 37 -2.36 -13.99 19.91
N VAL A 38 -3.03 -13.13 19.15
CA VAL A 38 -2.38 -12.34 18.10
C VAL A 38 -1.83 -11.11 18.79
N ASP A 39 -0.55 -11.17 19.13
CA ASP A 39 0.15 -10.05 19.76
C ASP A 39 0.12 -8.82 18.82
N THR A 40 -0.69 -7.82 19.21
CA THR A 40 -0.85 -6.55 18.52
C THR A 40 0.48 -5.85 18.23
N SER A 41 1.44 -5.99 19.15
CA SER A 41 2.76 -5.38 19.01
C SER A 41 3.56 -6.03 17.88
N THR A 42 3.35 -7.34 17.64
CA THR A 42 3.97 -8.05 16.53
C THR A 42 3.39 -7.59 15.18
N ILE A 43 2.06 -7.46 15.04
CA ILE A 43 1.46 -6.93 13.79
C ILE A 43 1.92 -5.51 13.52
N ALA A 44 1.88 -4.64 14.54
CA ALA A 44 2.31 -3.26 14.41
C ALA A 44 3.79 -3.15 13.98
N ASN A 45 4.66 -3.99 14.55
CA ASN A 45 6.07 -4.02 14.17
C ASN A 45 6.27 -4.51 12.73
N GLU A 46 5.56 -5.55 12.28
CA GLU A 46 5.65 -6.01 10.90
C GLU A 46 5.14 -4.96 9.90
N MET A 47 4.03 -4.27 10.22
CA MET A 47 3.54 -3.17 9.38
C MET A 47 4.53 -2.01 9.32
N LYS A 48 5.17 -1.64 10.44
CA LYS A 48 6.16 -0.56 10.46
C LYS A 48 7.45 -0.87 9.68
N LYS A 49 7.76 -2.16 9.46
CA LYS A 49 8.86 -2.54 8.54
C LYS A 49 8.57 -2.15 7.10
N ILE A 50 7.29 -2.07 6.74
CA ILE A 50 6.85 -1.51 5.46
C ILE A 50 6.79 0.01 5.66
N ALA A 51 7.85 0.73 5.33
CA ALA A 51 7.86 2.19 5.52
C ALA A 51 6.77 2.87 4.69
N GLU A 52 6.72 2.56 3.39
CA GLU A 52 5.78 3.12 2.43
C GLU A 52 5.02 1.99 1.72
N LEU A 53 3.69 2.12 1.68
CA LEU A 53 2.80 1.20 0.99
C LEU A 53 2.17 1.92 -0.21
N ALA A 54 2.74 1.73 -1.39
CA ALA A 54 2.17 2.21 -2.65
C ALA A 54 0.96 1.35 -3.05
N THR A 55 -0.19 1.97 -3.28
CA THR A 55 -1.46 1.27 -3.54
C THR A 55 -2.16 1.74 -4.81
N TYR A 56 -1.65 2.81 -5.43
CA TYR A 56 -2.16 3.26 -6.72
C TYR A 56 -1.03 3.85 -7.56
N GLU A 57 -0.97 3.42 -8.82
CA GLU A 57 -0.02 3.89 -9.82
C GLU A 57 -0.78 4.38 -11.04
N TYR A 58 -0.31 5.45 -11.64
CA TYR A 58 -0.83 5.96 -12.90
C TYR A 58 0.30 6.40 -13.82
N THR A 59 0.31 5.83 -15.03
CA THR A 59 1.20 6.22 -16.12
C THR A 59 0.57 7.32 -16.95
N TYR A 60 1.35 8.32 -17.33
CA TYR A 60 0.89 9.45 -18.13
C TYR A 60 1.87 9.78 -19.25
N THR A 61 1.34 10.40 -20.29
CA THR A 61 2.11 11.06 -21.35
C THR A 61 1.85 12.56 -21.26
N ASP A 62 2.89 13.37 -21.34
CA ASP A 62 2.77 14.83 -21.33
C ASP A 62 3.61 15.48 -22.42
N VAL A 63 3.27 16.71 -22.75
CA VAL A 63 4.02 17.54 -23.71
C VAL A 63 4.40 18.84 -23.01
N VAL A 64 5.70 19.10 -22.90
CA VAL A 64 6.22 20.32 -22.30
C VAL A 64 6.85 21.22 -23.34
N PHE A 65 6.50 22.50 -23.27
CA PHE A 65 7.16 23.55 -24.03
C PHE A 65 8.04 24.38 -23.08
N VAL A 66 9.34 24.34 -23.30
CA VAL A 66 10.34 25.00 -22.45
C VAL A 66 10.97 26.17 -23.21
N LYS A 67 11.19 27.28 -22.50
CA LYS A 67 11.98 28.43 -22.96
C LYS A 67 13.11 28.65 -21.95
N ALA A 68 14.34 28.47 -22.40
CA ALA A 68 15.55 28.65 -21.61
C ALA A 68 16.40 29.80 -22.18
N ASP A 69 16.99 30.60 -21.30
CA ASP A 69 17.98 31.61 -21.64
C ASP A 69 19.29 31.30 -20.91
N LYS A 70 20.46 31.50 -21.54
CA LYS A 70 21.74 31.35 -20.82
C LYS A 70 21.96 32.54 -19.89
N LYS A 71 22.34 32.25 -18.65
CA LYS A 71 22.75 33.24 -17.65
C LYS A 71 24.26 33.15 -17.43
N PHE A 72 24.93 34.29 -17.41
CA PHE A 72 26.33 34.41 -16.99
C PHE A 72 26.41 35.42 -15.86
N ASN A 73 26.88 35.00 -14.69
CA ASN A 73 27.00 35.84 -13.50
C ASN A 73 25.69 36.58 -13.11
N GLY A 74 24.54 35.92 -13.26
CA GLY A 74 23.21 36.47 -12.99
C GLY A 74 22.60 37.34 -14.09
N ILE A 75 23.36 37.67 -15.15
CA ILE A 75 22.90 38.45 -16.30
C ILE A 75 22.46 37.49 -17.41
N THR A 76 21.24 37.67 -17.92
CA THR A 76 20.75 36.94 -19.11
C THR A 76 21.49 37.43 -20.36
N LEU A 77 22.15 36.53 -21.06
CA LEU A 77 22.89 36.88 -22.28
C LEU A 77 21.91 37.15 -23.43
N PRO A 78 21.98 38.33 -24.10
CA PRO A 78 21.17 38.60 -25.29
C PRO A 78 21.51 37.58 -26.40
N LEU A 79 20.53 37.24 -27.23
CA LEU A 79 20.65 36.25 -28.32
C LEU A 79 20.97 34.80 -27.86
N THR A 80 20.72 34.42 -26.61
CA THR A 80 20.91 33.01 -26.14
C THR A 80 19.61 32.25 -25.89
N LYS A 81 18.49 32.81 -26.36
CA LYS A 81 17.17 32.19 -26.21
C LYS A 81 17.12 30.87 -26.95
N THR A 82 16.78 29.81 -26.25
CA THR A 82 16.51 28.49 -26.82
C THR A 82 15.17 28.01 -26.31
N SER A 83 14.39 27.37 -27.17
CA SER A 83 13.13 26.74 -26.78
C SER A 83 13.00 25.38 -27.41
N PHE A 84 12.40 24.44 -26.69
CA PHE A 84 12.10 23.12 -27.22
C PHE A 84 10.70 22.66 -26.79
N LEU A 85 10.10 21.84 -27.64
CA LEU A 85 8.88 21.10 -27.38
C LEU A 85 9.27 19.63 -27.25
N ALA A 86 8.98 19.03 -26.10
CA ALA A 86 9.24 17.62 -25.86
C ALA A 86 7.98 16.89 -25.42
N LYS A 87 7.81 15.68 -25.91
CA LYS A 87 6.86 14.69 -25.41
C LYS A 87 7.62 13.71 -24.52
N TYR A 88 7.03 13.30 -23.42
CA TYR A 88 7.60 12.31 -22.52
C TYR A 88 6.51 11.51 -21.83
N ASP A 89 6.86 10.30 -21.45
CA ASP A 89 6.06 9.45 -20.56
C ASP A 89 6.60 9.54 -19.13
N GLY A 90 5.72 9.29 -18.17
CA GLY A 90 6.05 9.24 -16.77
C GLY A 90 5.06 8.41 -15.99
N TYR A 91 5.38 8.16 -14.73
CA TYR A 91 4.47 7.50 -13.81
C TYR A 91 4.45 8.23 -12.48
N ILE A 92 3.30 8.13 -11.81
CA ILE A 92 3.09 8.65 -10.47
C ILE A 92 2.55 7.54 -9.58
N LYS A 93 3.06 7.45 -8.35
CA LYS A 93 2.60 6.50 -7.33
C LYS A 93 2.11 7.25 -6.11
N ALA A 94 0.99 6.79 -5.58
CA ALA A 94 0.47 7.24 -4.30
C ALA A 94 0.22 6.07 -3.36
N GLY A 95 0.25 6.38 -2.08
CA GLY A 95 0.07 5.41 -1.01
C GLY A 95 0.25 6.05 0.35
N VAL A 96 0.39 5.21 1.37
CA VAL A 96 0.46 5.64 2.77
C VAL A 96 1.82 5.31 3.38
N ASN A 97 2.23 6.12 4.35
CA ASN A 97 3.34 5.78 5.24
C ASN A 97 2.79 4.97 6.43
N LEU A 98 3.30 3.74 6.62
CA LEU A 98 2.85 2.87 7.72
C LEU A 98 3.71 2.96 8.98
N GLN A 99 4.80 3.74 8.98
CA GLN A 99 5.62 3.93 10.19
C GLN A 99 4.79 4.56 11.33
N ASP A 100 3.87 5.44 10.96
CA ASP A 100 2.96 6.11 11.88
C ASP A 100 1.60 5.40 12.01
N ALA A 101 1.47 4.18 11.47
CA ALA A 101 0.25 3.41 11.61
C ALA A 101 0.02 3.00 13.07
N GLU A 102 -1.22 3.13 13.53
CA GLU A 102 -1.67 2.64 14.84
C GLU A 102 -2.61 1.45 14.62
N ILE A 103 -2.43 0.42 15.44
CA ILE A 103 -3.20 -0.81 15.34
C ILE A 103 -3.78 -1.14 16.71
N GLU A 104 -5.08 -1.41 16.72
CA GLU A 104 -5.84 -1.83 17.89
C GLU A 104 -6.52 -3.15 17.55
N VAL A 105 -6.33 -4.18 18.37
CA VAL A 105 -7.03 -5.47 18.22
C VAL A 105 -7.93 -5.69 19.42
N ASN A 106 -9.16 -6.10 19.15
CA ASN A 106 -10.09 -6.62 20.13
C ASN A 106 -10.20 -8.13 19.94
N GLU A 107 -9.53 -8.89 20.80
CA GLU A 107 -9.50 -10.35 20.73
C GLU A 107 -10.87 -10.99 21.04
N GLU A 108 -11.64 -10.42 21.96
CA GLU A 108 -12.97 -10.94 22.33
C GLU A 108 -13.95 -10.88 21.15
N LEU A 109 -13.86 -9.84 20.34
CA LEU A 109 -14.71 -9.63 19.16
C LEU A 109 -14.05 -10.03 17.83
N ASN A 110 -12.81 -10.54 17.88
CA ASN A 110 -11.99 -10.84 16.71
C ASN A 110 -11.96 -9.69 15.67
N GLU A 111 -11.77 -8.47 16.16
CA GLU A 111 -11.84 -7.22 15.40
C GLU A 111 -10.49 -6.50 15.41
N ILE A 112 -10.09 -5.95 14.26
CA ILE A 112 -8.88 -5.12 14.13
C ILE A 112 -9.24 -3.74 13.58
N THR A 113 -8.68 -2.70 14.19
CA THR A 113 -8.77 -1.32 13.74
C THR A 113 -7.39 -0.80 13.39
N ILE A 114 -7.25 -0.30 12.16
CA ILE A 114 -5.99 0.19 11.59
C ILE A 114 -6.17 1.67 11.27
N LYS A 115 -5.38 2.53 11.93
CA LYS A 115 -5.36 3.97 11.67
C LYS A 115 -4.11 4.32 10.88
N VAL A 116 -4.28 4.85 9.68
CA VAL A 116 -3.20 5.23 8.76
C VAL A 116 -3.39 6.68 8.31
N GLY A 117 -2.28 7.35 7.95
CA GLY A 117 -2.38 8.70 7.36
C GLY A 117 -3.07 8.67 5.99
N LYS A 118 -3.56 9.83 5.56
CA LYS A 118 -4.00 10.05 4.18
C LYS A 118 -2.90 9.74 3.16
N SER A 119 -3.32 9.25 1.98
CA SER A 119 -2.38 8.93 0.92
C SER A 119 -1.66 10.18 0.41
N VAL A 120 -0.37 10.04 0.12
CA VAL A 120 0.51 11.07 -0.43
C VAL A 120 1.15 10.57 -1.72
N ILE A 121 1.71 11.49 -2.50
CA ILE A 121 2.57 11.12 -3.63
C ILE A 121 3.88 10.56 -3.05
N LEU A 122 4.19 9.32 -3.42
CA LEU A 122 5.43 8.63 -3.06
C LEU A 122 6.48 8.83 -4.13
N GLU A 123 6.07 8.72 -5.40
CA GLU A 123 6.95 8.89 -6.55
C GLU A 123 6.23 9.65 -7.66
N ASN A 124 6.96 10.53 -8.34
CA ASN A 124 6.58 11.09 -9.64
C ASN A 124 7.83 11.14 -10.51
N VAL A 125 7.91 10.24 -11.49
CA VAL A 125 9.11 9.96 -12.26
C VAL A 125 8.83 10.12 -13.74
N VAL A 126 9.74 10.82 -14.40
CA VAL A 126 9.78 10.94 -15.86
C VAL A 126 10.61 9.78 -16.39
N ASP A 127 10.09 9.05 -17.36
CA ASP A 127 10.89 8.08 -18.10
C ASP A 127 11.80 8.85 -19.07
N THR A 128 13.08 8.96 -18.74
CA THR A 128 14.04 9.73 -19.53
C THR A 128 14.28 9.13 -20.91
N ASP A 129 14.06 7.82 -21.07
CA ASP A 129 14.29 7.11 -22.33
C ASP A 129 13.13 7.34 -23.30
N SER A 130 11.95 7.75 -22.79
CA SER A 130 10.76 8.09 -23.57
C SER A 130 10.79 9.50 -24.18
N ILE A 131 11.77 10.34 -23.81
CA ILE A 131 11.78 11.76 -24.19
C ILE A 131 11.98 11.90 -25.70
N GLU A 132 10.99 12.46 -26.37
CA GLU A 132 10.99 12.78 -27.78
C GLU A 132 10.96 14.30 -27.98
N VAL A 133 12.04 14.88 -28.52
CA VAL A 133 12.09 16.31 -28.88
C VAL A 133 11.36 16.50 -30.21
N LEU A 134 10.19 17.13 -30.16
CA LEU A 134 9.30 17.35 -31.31
C LEU A 134 9.70 18.60 -32.12
N ASP A 135 10.15 19.65 -31.44
CA ASP A 135 10.63 20.90 -32.06
C ASP A 135 11.74 21.51 -31.20
N GLU A 136 12.74 22.11 -31.83
CA GLU A 136 13.82 22.82 -31.15
C GLU A 136 14.24 24.05 -31.95
N LYS A 137 14.16 25.22 -31.30
CA LYS A 137 14.73 26.47 -31.80
C LYS A 137 15.92 26.83 -30.93
N SER A 138 17.11 26.56 -31.44
CA SER A 138 18.36 26.93 -30.81
C SER A 138 18.96 28.18 -31.43
N SER A 139 19.53 29.04 -30.60
CA SER A 139 20.40 30.11 -31.07
C SER A 139 21.78 29.54 -31.45
N LEU A 140 22.48 30.17 -32.40
CA LEU A 140 23.87 29.82 -32.79
C LEU A 140 24.85 29.81 -31.60
N PHE A 141 24.48 30.44 -30.48
CA PHE A 141 25.30 30.53 -29.27
C PHE A 141 24.79 29.68 -28.09
N ASN A 142 23.65 28.98 -28.24
CA ASN A 142 23.08 28.15 -27.18
C ASN A 142 22.38 26.90 -27.72
N LYS A 143 23.12 25.79 -27.79
CA LYS A 143 22.55 24.45 -27.92
C LYS A 143 22.34 23.90 -26.52
N LEU A 144 21.11 23.51 -26.17
CA LEU A 144 20.84 22.87 -24.89
C LEU A 144 21.38 21.45 -24.93
N GLU A 145 22.15 21.08 -23.92
CA GLU A 145 22.61 19.70 -23.75
C GLU A 145 21.44 18.81 -23.30
N THR A 146 21.51 17.51 -23.59
CA THR A 146 20.45 16.55 -23.23
C THR A 146 20.11 16.60 -21.74
N GLN A 147 21.13 16.74 -20.88
CA GLN A 147 20.96 16.82 -19.44
C GLN A 147 20.14 18.06 -19.01
N GLU A 148 20.40 19.22 -19.61
CA GLU A 148 19.66 20.46 -19.33
C GLU A 148 18.18 20.31 -19.72
N LYS A 149 17.89 19.62 -20.83
CA LYS A 149 16.51 19.33 -21.24
C LYS A 149 15.79 18.42 -20.23
N ILE A 150 16.48 17.39 -19.73
CA ILE A 150 15.94 16.49 -18.70
C ILE A 150 15.64 17.25 -17.40
N GLU A 151 16.51 18.18 -17.00
CA GLU A 151 16.30 19.02 -15.82
C GLU A 151 15.07 19.92 -15.97
N GLU A 152 14.89 20.55 -17.13
CA GLU A 152 13.73 21.38 -17.43
C GLU A 152 12.42 20.58 -17.48
N ILE A 153 12.44 19.36 -18.04
CA ILE A 153 11.28 18.45 -18.02
C ILE A 153 10.95 18.06 -16.57
N ASN A 154 11.95 17.67 -15.78
CA ASN A 154 11.76 17.33 -14.36
C ASN A 154 11.27 18.52 -13.52
N ALA A 155 11.64 19.75 -13.85
CA ALA A 155 11.12 20.93 -13.19
C ALA A 155 9.63 21.18 -13.51
N ASN A 156 9.15 20.71 -14.67
CA ASN A 156 7.77 20.91 -15.11
C ASN A 156 6.81 19.77 -14.71
N LYS A 157 7.31 18.56 -14.38
CA LYS A 157 6.47 17.41 -13.99
C LYS A 157 5.52 17.67 -12.80
N LYS A 158 5.85 18.66 -11.95
CA LYS A 158 5.01 19.08 -10.83
C LYS A 158 3.64 19.62 -11.27
N LYS A 159 3.57 20.29 -12.43
CA LYS A 159 2.27 20.76 -12.97
C LYS A 159 1.37 19.60 -13.37
N MET A 160 1.96 18.52 -13.91
CA MET A 160 1.22 17.32 -14.24
C MET A 160 0.75 16.60 -12.98
N GLU A 161 1.60 16.51 -11.95
CA GLU A 161 1.22 15.99 -10.63
C GLU A 161 0.01 16.72 -10.03
N GLU A 162 0.02 18.06 -10.01
CA GLU A 162 -1.10 18.85 -9.51
C GLU A 162 -2.40 18.56 -10.28
N LYS A 163 -2.32 18.39 -11.61
CA LYS A 163 -3.46 18.02 -12.45
C LYS A 163 -3.99 16.62 -12.13
N ILE A 164 -3.10 15.66 -11.90
CA ILE A 164 -3.46 14.29 -11.54
C ILE A 164 -4.10 14.25 -10.15
N ILE A 165 -3.53 14.95 -9.17
CA ILE A 165 -4.09 15.10 -7.82
C ILE A 165 -5.49 15.71 -7.89
N ALA A 166 -5.67 16.80 -8.65
CA ALA A 166 -6.98 17.44 -8.83
C ALA A 166 -8.03 16.51 -9.48
N GLY A 167 -7.59 15.46 -10.18
CA GLY A 167 -8.45 14.42 -10.74
C GLY A 167 -8.87 13.32 -9.76
N GLY A 168 -8.61 13.47 -8.46
CA GLY A 168 -8.98 12.50 -7.42
C GLY A 168 -8.01 11.32 -7.30
N PHE A 169 -6.74 11.50 -7.70
CA PHE A 169 -5.74 10.42 -7.65
C PHE A 169 -5.47 9.91 -6.22
N LEU A 170 -5.38 10.82 -5.25
CA LEU A 170 -5.15 10.46 -3.84
C LEU A 170 -6.36 9.75 -3.21
N ASP A 171 -7.58 10.12 -3.59
CA ASP A 171 -8.79 9.45 -3.10
C ASP A 171 -8.85 7.97 -3.55
N LYS A 172 -8.42 7.70 -4.79
CA LYS A 172 -8.28 6.32 -5.29
C LYS A 172 -7.20 5.54 -4.56
N ALA A 173 -6.09 6.20 -4.20
CA ALA A 173 -5.05 5.59 -3.38
C ALA A 173 -5.57 5.25 -1.97
N ASP A 174 -6.36 6.13 -1.35
CA ASP A 174 -7.04 5.86 -0.07
C ASP A 174 -7.99 4.67 -0.18
N GLU A 175 -8.82 4.63 -1.24
CA GLU A 175 -9.73 3.52 -1.49
C GLU A 175 -8.99 2.18 -1.66
N ASN A 176 -7.95 2.15 -2.49
CA ASN A 176 -7.15 0.95 -2.69
C ASN A 176 -6.42 0.52 -1.41
N THR A 177 -5.90 1.46 -0.64
CA THR A 177 -5.27 1.18 0.67
C THR A 177 -6.25 0.53 1.63
N ARG A 178 -7.48 1.06 1.72
CA ARG A 178 -8.54 0.46 2.53
C ARG A 178 -8.83 -0.97 2.09
N LEU A 179 -9.07 -1.20 0.81
CA LEU A 179 -9.40 -2.52 0.26
C LEU A 179 -8.27 -3.52 0.49
N LEU A 180 -7.02 -3.10 0.31
CA LEU A 180 -5.85 -3.94 0.53
C LEU A 180 -5.72 -4.35 2.00
N LEU A 181 -5.83 -3.40 2.92
CA LEU A 181 -5.74 -3.70 4.36
C LEU A 181 -6.92 -4.56 4.83
N GLU A 182 -8.15 -4.22 4.44
CA GLU A 182 -9.33 -5.01 4.78
C GLU A 182 -9.23 -6.46 4.27
N SER A 183 -8.85 -6.66 3.02
CA SER A 183 -8.72 -8.00 2.44
C SER A 183 -7.58 -8.79 3.10
N THR A 184 -6.44 -8.16 3.35
CA THR A 184 -5.28 -8.79 4.01
C THR A 184 -5.64 -9.30 5.40
N PHE A 185 -6.28 -8.47 6.23
CA PHE A 185 -6.59 -8.86 7.61
C PHE A 185 -7.82 -9.77 7.73
N LYS A 186 -8.77 -9.69 6.79
CA LYS A 186 -9.81 -10.73 6.67
C LYS A 186 -9.21 -12.08 6.33
N MET A 187 -8.26 -12.15 5.40
CA MET A 187 -7.55 -13.40 5.08
C MET A 187 -6.70 -13.92 6.26
N ALA A 188 -6.22 -13.01 7.12
CA ALA A 188 -5.49 -13.36 8.34
C ALA A 188 -6.39 -13.93 9.45
N GLY A 189 -7.73 -13.86 9.30
CA GLY A 189 -8.69 -14.47 10.22
C GLY A 189 -9.50 -13.51 11.09
N PHE A 190 -9.39 -12.18 10.88
CA PHE A 190 -10.22 -11.21 11.59
C PHE A 190 -11.63 -11.15 10.98
N ASP A 191 -12.66 -11.25 11.82
CA ASP A 191 -14.07 -11.19 11.38
C ASP A 191 -14.46 -9.78 10.93
N LYS A 192 -13.91 -8.77 11.61
CA LYS A 192 -14.16 -7.36 11.32
C LYS A 192 -12.86 -6.58 11.23
N VAL A 193 -12.72 -5.81 10.15
CA VAL A 193 -11.55 -4.96 9.89
C VAL A 193 -12.06 -3.54 9.63
N ASN A 194 -11.59 -2.58 10.43
CA ASN A 194 -11.87 -1.16 10.21
C ASN A 194 -10.57 -0.44 9.82
N VAL A 195 -10.60 0.28 8.70
CA VAL A 195 -9.51 1.15 8.29
C VAL A 195 -9.94 2.60 8.39
N VAL A 196 -9.23 3.38 9.21
CA VAL A 196 -9.52 4.79 9.47
C VAL A 196 -8.35 5.63 8.97
N PHE A 197 -8.67 6.67 8.20
CA PHE A 197 -7.68 7.64 7.72
C PHE A 197 -7.63 8.84 8.67
N LYS A 198 -6.44 9.19 9.15
CA LYS A 198 -6.17 10.38 9.99
C LYS A 198 -5.65 11.56 9.19
#